data_AF-A0A522UFM8-F1
#
_entry.id   AF-A0A522UFM8-F1
#
_cell.length_a   1.000
_cell.length_b   1.000
_cell.length_c   1.000
_cell.angle_alpha   90.00
_cell.angle_beta   90.00
_cell.angle_gamma   90.00
#
_symmetry.space_group_name_H-M   'P 1'
#
loop_
_entity.id
_entity.type
_entity.pdbx_description
1 polymer ?
#
loop_
_entity_poly.entity_id
_entity_poly.type
_entity_poly.pdbx_seq_one_letter_code
_entity_poly.pdbx_strand_id
1 'polypeptide(L)'
;MTGITGQDGSYLAEGDLTDQSFVGTSWNQPVLTGDVTGMGAVRLLESVRHFCKDARVYQASSSEMFGKVQEMPQSENTKFYPRSPYGCAKVYAYWMCINYRESYNMHVSNGILFNHESPRRGMEFVTRKITDGVARIYHGHSKELRLGNLDAKRLFGWEPAVKFEELVKMMVKADVERLAKGRKL
;
A
#
# COMPACT_ATOMS: atom_id res chain seq x y z
N MET A 1 -7.94 6.08 -17.01
CA MET A 1 -6.61 5.57 -17.37
C MET A 1 -5.64 6.74 -17.29
N THR A 2 -4.96 6.92 -16.16
CA THR A 2 -3.83 7.85 -16.06
C THR A 2 -2.57 7.03 -16.37
N GLY A 3 -2.06 7.15 -17.60
CA GLY A 3 -0.77 6.57 -17.98
C GLY A 3 0.28 7.67 -18.00
N ILE A 4 1.47 7.40 -17.46
CA ILE A 4 2.64 8.26 -17.61
C ILE A 4 3.47 7.67 -18.75
N THR A 5 3.70 8.45 -19.80
CA THR A 5 4.60 8.07 -20.88
C THR A 5 6.04 8.18 -20.37
N GLY A 6 6.82 7.11 -20.48
CA GLY A 6 8.25 7.13 -20.20
C GLY A 6 8.98 8.07 -21.18
N GLN A 7 10.13 8.61 -20.78
CA GLN A 7 10.95 9.48 -21.63
C GLN A 7 11.45 8.80 -22.93
N ASP A 8 11.34 7.48 -23.02
CA ASP A 8 11.68 6.64 -24.17
C ASP A 8 10.47 6.31 -25.07
N GLY A 9 9.29 6.87 -24.80
CA GLY A 9 8.06 6.57 -25.53
C GLY A 9 7.40 5.25 -25.11
N SER A 10 7.91 4.55 -24.10
CA SER A 10 7.26 3.37 -23.54
C SER A 10 6.04 3.76 -22.69
N TYR A 11 4.94 3.04 -22.88
CA TYR A 11 3.76 3.20 -22.04
C TYR A 11 3.93 2.36 -20.78
N LEU A 12 4.09 3.04 -19.63
CA LEU A 12 3.93 2.42 -18.33
C LEU A 12 2.44 2.39 -18.00
N ALA A 13 1.87 1.19 -18.03
CA ALA A 13 0.63 0.97 -17.34
C ALA A 13 0.97 0.84 -15.85
N GLU A 14 0.93 1.96 -15.12
CA GLU A 14 0.90 1.95 -13.66
C GLU A 14 -0.39 1.26 -13.23
N GLY A 15 -0.29 -0.05 -13.06
CA GLY A 15 -1.36 -0.87 -12.53
C GLY A 15 -1.37 -0.77 -11.02
N ASP A 16 -2.55 -0.51 -10.48
CA ASP A 16 -2.88 -0.94 -9.12
C ASP A 16 -2.29 -0.10 -7.98
N LEU A 17 -2.32 1.24 -8.11
CA LEU A 17 -2.40 2.13 -6.93
C LEU A 17 -3.85 2.27 -6.42
N THR A 18 -4.84 1.81 -7.20
CA THR A 18 -6.27 1.90 -6.90
C THR A 18 -6.76 0.66 -6.18
N ASP A 19 -6.29 0.48 -4.94
CA ASP A 19 -6.73 -0.61 -4.07
C ASP A 19 -7.69 -0.16 -2.99
N GLN A 20 -8.55 -1.09 -2.56
CA GLN A 20 -9.04 -1.05 -1.19
C GLN A 20 -7.88 -1.47 -0.28
N SER A 21 -7.03 -0.52 0.08
CA SER A 21 -5.73 -0.76 0.75
C SER A 21 -5.80 -0.88 2.28
N PHE A 22 -6.97 -0.64 2.87
CA PHE A 22 -7.14 -0.64 4.32
C PHE A 22 -7.57 -2.02 4.83
N VAL A 23 -6.64 -2.70 5.52
CA VAL A 23 -6.83 -4.04 6.09
C VAL A 23 -8.07 -4.14 6.98
N GLY A 24 -8.38 -3.11 7.78
CA GLY A 24 -9.54 -3.12 8.66
C GLY A 24 -10.87 -3.19 7.90
N THR A 25 -11.05 -2.35 6.87
CA THR A 25 -12.28 -2.33 6.06
C THR A 25 -12.42 -3.61 5.22
N SER A 26 -11.33 -4.29 4.88
CA SER A 26 -11.40 -5.54 4.12
C SER A 26 -12.22 -6.64 4.82
N TRP A 27 -12.32 -6.61 6.15
CA TRP A 27 -13.19 -7.52 6.90
C TRP A 27 -14.68 -7.18 6.79
N ASN A 28 -15.00 -5.89 6.65
CA ASN A 28 -16.37 -5.43 6.51
C ASN A 28 -16.88 -5.58 5.07
N GLN A 29 -15.97 -5.54 4.09
CA GLN A 29 -16.30 -5.58 2.67
C GLN A 29 -15.43 -6.59 1.88
N PRO A 30 -15.36 -7.88 2.31
CA PRO A 30 -14.39 -8.84 1.77
C PRO A 30 -14.59 -9.14 0.29
N VAL A 31 -15.84 -9.19 -0.18
CA VAL A 31 -16.17 -9.43 -1.60
C VAL A 31 -15.70 -8.24 -2.45
N LEU A 32 -15.97 -7.02 -2.01
CA LEU A 32 -15.53 -5.81 -2.70
C LEU A 32 -14.00 -5.74 -2.75
N THR A 33 -13.32 -6.02 -1.64
CA THR A 33 -11.86 -6.07 -1.60
C THR A 33 -11.32 -7.11 -2.58
N GLY A 34 -11.91 -8.31 -2.63
CA GLY A 34 -11.51 -9.34 -3.59
C GLY A 34 -11.73 -8.92 -5.05
N ASP A 35 -12.85 -8.27 -5.35
CA ASP A 35 -13.17 -7.82 -6.71
C ASP A 35 -12.27 -6.68 -7.17
N VAL A 36 -12.01 -5.69 -6.31
CA VAL A 36 -11.18 -4.54 -6.65
C VAL A 36 -9.70 -4.92 -6.65
N THR A 37 -9.17 -5.40 -5.53
CA THR A 37 -7.73 -5.65 -5.37
C THR A 37 -7.27 -6.94 -6.06
N GLY A 38 -8.10 -7.98 -6.07
CA GLY A 38 -7.77 -9.25 -6.72
C GLY A 38 -8.13 -9.24 -8.21
N MET A 39 -9.42 -9.18 -8.50
CA MET A 39 -9.91 -9.28 -9.88
C MET A 39 -9.61 -8.03 -10.72
N GLY A 40 -9.49 -6.85 -10.12
CA GLY A 40 -9.06 -5.62 -10.81
C GLY A 40 -7.68 -5.76 -11.47
N ALA A 41 -6.73 -6.41 -10.79
CA ALA A 41 -5.41 -6.69 -11.37
C ALA A 41 -5.52 -7.56 -12.62
N VAL A 42 -6.37 -8.58 -12.61
CA VAL A 42 -6.58 -9.47 -13.77
C VAL A 42 -7.24 -8.72 -14.93
N ARG A 43 -8.22 -7.86 -14.66
CA ARG A 43 -8.86 -7.03 -15.69
C ARG A 43 -7.85 -6.11 -16.37
N LEU A 44 -6.92 -5.53 -15.61
CA LEU A 44 -5.83 -4.74 -16.16
C LEU A 44 -4.90 -5.60 -17.03
N LEU A 45 -4.47 -6.75 -16.52
CA LEU A 45 -3.59 -7.67 -17.26
C LEU A 45 -4.21 -8.11 -18.59
N GLU A 46 -5.49 -8.51 -18.60
CA GLU A 46 -6.19 -8.82 -19.85
C GLU A 46 -6.28 -7.61 -20.77
N SER A 47 -6.59 -6.43 -20.24
CA SER A 47 -6.65 -5.20 -21.06
C SER A 47 -5.30 -4.93 -21.74
N VAL A 48 -4.19 -5.06 -21.01
CA VAL A 48 -2.85 -4.91 -21.57
C VAL A 48 -2.57 -5.99 -22.61
N ARG A 49 -2.91 -7.24 -22.33
CA ARG A 49 -2.73 -8.37 -23.25
C ARG A 49 -3.45 -8.17 -24.59
N HIS A 50 -4.66 -7.62 -24.57
CA HIS A 50 -5.46 -7.41 -25.78
C HIS A 50 -5.09 -6.13 -26.53
N PHE A 51 -4.78 -5.05 -25.82
CA PHE A 51 -4.72 -3.71 -26.42
C PHE A 51 -3.34 -3.04 -26.39
N CYS A 52 -2.46 -3.41 -25.46
CA CYS A 52 -1.18 -2.72 -25.23
C CYS A 52 -0.04 -3.72 -24.94
N LYS A 53 0.22 -4.66 -25.86
CA LYS A 53 1.14 -5.79 -25.62
C LYS A 53 2.57 -5.40 -25.23
N ASP A 54 3.03 -4.23 -25.67
CA ASP A 54 4.38 -3.72 -25.38
C ASP A 54 4.46 -2.96 -24.04
N ALA A 55 3.31 -2.71 -23.38
CA ALA A 55 3.29 -2.00 -22.12
C ALA A 55 3.90 -2.85 -21.00
N ARG A 56 4.60 -2.16 -20.10
CA ARG A 56 5.14 -2.78 -18.88
C ARG A 56 4.16 -2.55 -17.74
N VAL A 57 3.86 -3.62 -17.02
CA VAL A 57 2.93 -3.59 -15.88
C VAL A 57 3.73 -3.73 -14.60
N TYR A 58 3.51 -2.80 -13.69
CA TYR A 58 3.95 -2.92 -12.30
C TYR A 58 2.71 -3.17 -11.45
N GLN A 59 2.78 -4.16 -10.55
CA GLN A 59 1.74 -4.44 -9.58
C GLN A 59 2.27 -4.14 -8.17
N ALA A 60 1.55 -3.26 -7.47
CA ALA A 60 1.85 -2.91 -6.09
C ALA A 60 1.41 -4.04 -5.14
N SER A 61 2.30 -4.99 -4.92
CA SER A 61 2.13 -6.05 -3.92
C SER A 61 2.36 -5.49 -2.50
N SER A 62 2.21 -6.34 -1.47
CA SER A 62 2.25 -5.88 -0.08
C SER A 62 2.92 -6.89 0.84
N SER A 63 3.66 -6.42 1.84
CA SER A 63 4.17 -7.25 2.93
C SER A 63 3.04 -7.90 3.75
N GLU A 64 1.81 -7.40 3.67
CA GLU A 64 0.62 -8.02 4.28
C GLU A 64 0.33 -9.43 3.71
N MET A 65 0.89 -9.78 2.54
CA MET A 65 0.85 -11.14 1.99
C MET A 65 1.58 -12.16 2.88
N PHE A 66 2.61 -11.74 3.61
CA PHE A 66 3.34 -12.61 4.54
C PHE A 66 2.54 -12.91 5.81
N GLY A 67 1.65 -12.02 6.24
CA GLY A 67 0.75 -12.18 7.38
C GLY A 67 1.37 -12.89 8.59
N LYS A 68 1.05 -14.19 8.79
CA LYS A 68 1.72 -15.02 9.80
C LYS A 68 3.13 -15.38 9.30
N VAL A 69 4.07 -14.52 9.63
CA VAL A 69 5.48 -14.63 9.25
C VAL A 69 6.04 -16.03 9.52
N GLN A 70 6.65 -16.61 8.48
CA GLN A 70 7.32 -17.91 8.54
C GLN A 70 8.84 -17.79 8.72
N GLU A 71 9.44 -16.71 8.21
CA GLU A 71 10.88 -16.46 8.22
C GLU A 71 11.16 -14.97 8.52
N MET A 72 12.28 -14.68 9.18
CA MET A 72 12.75 -13.31 9.45
C MET A 72 14.26 -13.20 9.21
N PRO A 73 14.74 -12.21 8.42
CA PRO A 73 13.94 -11.26 7.62
C PRO A 73 13.17 -11.96 6.49
N GLN A 74 12.07 -11.36 6.03
CA GLN A 74 11.33 -11.88 4.87
C GLN A 74 12.05 -11.52 3.57
N SER A 75 11.97 -12.42 2.59
CA SER A 75 12.44 -12.22 1.21
C SER A 75 11.37 -12.64 0.21
N GLU A 76 11.66 -12.51 -1.08
CA GLU A 76 10.82 -12.99 -2.18
C GLU A 76 10.58 -14.50 -2.13
N ASN A 77 11.45 -15.24 -1.44
CA ASN A 77 11.32 -16.68 -1.24
C ASN A 77 10.49 -17.07 -0.01
N THR A 78 10.20 -16.11 0.88
CA THR A 78 9.45 -16.37 2.10
C THR A 78 8.00 -16.70 1.77
N LYS A 79 7.48 -17.77 2.38
CA LYS A 79 6.11 -18.24 2.11
C LYS A 79 5.06 -17.21 2.54
N PHE A 80 4.08 -16.97 1.66
CA PHE A 80 2.92 -16.16 2.00
C PHE A 80 1.99 -16.91 2.96
N TYR A 81 1.49 -16.18 3.96
CA TYR A 81 0.49 -16.65 4.90
C TYR A 81 -0.44 -15.47 5.26
N PRO A 82 -1.32 -15.03 4.34
CA PRO A 82 -2.15 -13.86 4.54
C PRO A 82 -3.11 -14.06 5.73
N ARG A 83 -3.38 -12.96 6.46
CA ARG A 83 -4.24 -12.95 7.66
C ARG A 83 -5.40 -11.96 7.55
N SER A 84 -5.80 -11.59 6.34
CA SER A 84 -6.94 -10.71 6.06
C SER A 84 -7.47 -10.93 4.64
N PRO A 85 -8.73 -10.55 4.34
CA PRO A 85 -9.26 -10.55 2.98
C PRO A 85 -8.40 -9.74 2.00
N TYR A 86 -7.88 -8.59 2.45
CA TYR A 86 -6.91 -7.80 1.69
C TYR A 86 -5.63 -8.58 1.35
N GLY A 87 -5.02 -9.24 2.35
CA GLY A 87 -3.82 -10.05 2.14
C GLY A 87 -4.08 -11.20 1.16
N CYS A 88 -5.23 -11.87 1.25
CA CYS A 88 -5.62 -12.93 0.33
C CYS A 88 -5.80 -12.40 -1.11
N ALA A 89 -6.49 -11.26 -1.27
CA ALA A 89 -6.68 -10.63 -2.57
C ALA A 89 -5.34 -10.23 -3.21
N LYS A 90 -4.40 -9.69 -2.43
CA LYS A 90 -3.05 -9.36 -2.92
C LYS A 90 -2.24 -10.60 -3.31
N VAL A 91 -2.34 -11.71 -2.56
CA VAL A 91 -1.71 -12.97 -2.96
C VAL A 91 -2.26 -13.47 -4.30
N TYR A 92 -3.56 -13.36 -4.53
CA TYR A 92 -4.16 -13.69 -5.83
C TYR A 92 -3.59 -12.81 -6.95
N ALA A 93 -3.61 -11.49 -6.78
CA ALA A 93 -3.07 -10.55 -7.77
C ALA A 93 -1.58 -10.81 -8.08
N TYR A 94 -0.77 -11.08 -7.05
CA TYR A 94 0.65 -11.41 -7.17
C TYR A 94 0.88 -12.62 -8.09
N TRP A 95 0.16 -13.71 -7.84
CA TRP A 95 0.30 -14.94 -8.63
C TRP A 95 -0.26 -14.80 -10.04
N MET A 96 -1.33 -14.04 -10.23
CA MET A 96 -1.84 -13.73 -11.57
C MET A 96 -0.83 -12.95 -12.41
N CYS A 97 -0.12 -11.99 -11.81
CA CYS A 97 0.95 -11.26 -12.48
C CYS A 97 2.11 -12.17 -12.91
N ILE A 98 2.53 -13.09 -12.04
CA ILE A 98 3.55 -14.10 -12.39
C ILE A 98 3.06 -14.99 -13.53
N ASN A 99 1.84 -15.50 -13.43
CA ASN A 99 1.28 -16.39 -14.44
C ASN A 99 1.17 -15.71 -15.82
N TYR A 100 0.79 -14.43 -15.88
CA TYR A 100 0.70 -13.70 -17.14
C TYR A 100 2.07 -13.38 -17.74
N ARG A 101 3.06 -13.05 -16.89
CA ARG A 101 4.45 -12.91 -17.32
C ARG A 101 4.96 -14.21 -17.96
N GLU A 102 4.74 -15.34 -17.32
CA GLU A 102 5.26 -16.64 -17.77
C GLU A 102 4.48 -17.21 -18.96
N SER A 103 3.16 -17.04 -18.99
CA SER A 103 2.28 -17.67 -19.99
C SER A 103 2.17 -16.85 -21.28
N TYR A 104 2.31 -15.53 -21.20
CA TYR A 104 2.13 -14.62 -22.34
C TYR A 104 3.37 -13.79 -22.66
N ASN A 105 4.49 -14.04 -21.99
CA ASN A 105 5.74 -13.29 -22.14
C ASN A 105 5.55 -11.77 -21.95
N MET A 106 4.61 -11.37 -21.09
CA MET A 106 4.33 -9.97 -20.78
C MET A 106 5.37 -9.43 -19.78
N HIS A 107 5.72 -8.15 -19.91
CA HIS A 107 6.62 -7.49 -18.96
C HIS A 107 5.86 -7.08 -17.69
N VAL A 108 5.70 -8.02 -16.75
CA VAL A 108 5.00 -7.79 -15.47
C VAL A 108 5.94 -7.94 -14.27
N SER A 109 5.93 -6.97 -13.37
CA SER A 109 6.75 -6.95 -12.15
C SER A 109 5.87 -6.75 -10.91
N ASN A 110 6.13 -7.53 -9.87
CA ASN A 110 5.51 -7.36 -8.55
C ASN A 110 6.47 -6.64 -7.61
N GLY A 111 6.07 -5.52 -7.02
CA GLY A 111 6.81 -4.90 -5.92
C GLY A 111 6.25 -5.35 -4.58
N ILE A 112 7.00 -6.12 -3.78
CA ILE A 112 6.55 -6.49 -2.42
C ILE A 112 6.89 -5.33 -1.47
N LEU A 113 6.01 -4.34 -1.39
CA LEU A 113 6.25 -3.15 -0.58
C LEU A 113 5.92 -3.40 0.89
N PHE A 114 6.86 -3.05 1.76
CA PHE A 114 6.62 -2.90 3.19
C PHE A 114 5.93 -1.57 3.49
N ASN A 115 5.47 -1.43 4.73
CA ASN A 115 4.90 -0.17 5.22
C ASN A 115 5.84 1.00 4.91
N HIS A 116 5.31 1.99 4.19
CA HIS A 116 5.94 3.26 3.88
C HIS A 116 4.97 4.37 4.28
N GLU A 117 5.51 5.47 4.80
CA GLU A 117 4.74 6.49 5.50
C GLU A 117 5.16 7.88 5.04
N SER A 118 4.26 8.86 5.13
CA SER A 118 4.56 10.24 4.78
C SER A 118 3.52 11.20 5.36
N PRO A 119 3.78 12.52 5.34
CA PRO A 119 2.75 13.54 5.63
C PRO A 119 1.55 13.54 4.67
N ARG A 120 1.54 12.70 3.62
CA ARG A 120 0.43 12.51 2.68
C ARG A 120 -0.35 11.22 2.95
N ARG A 121 0.05 10.39 3.91
CA ARG A 121 -0.63 9.14 4.27
C ARG A 121 -2.08 9.39 4.72
N GLY A 122 -3.01 8.52 4.35
CA GLY A 122 -4.40 8.59 4.79
C GLY A 122 -4.57 8.49 6.31
N MET A 123 -5.64 9.10 6.84
CA MET A 123 -5.91 9.19 8.30
C MET A 123 -6.29 7.85 8.93
N GLU A 124 -6.71 6.91 8.11
CA GLU A 124 -7.06 5.54 8.48
C GLU A 124 -5.83 4.70 8.90
N PHE A 125 -4.62 5.10 8.49
CA PHE A 125 -3.39 4.40 8.88
C PHE A 125 -2.88 4.87 10.25
N VAL A 126 -2.37 3.92 11.04
CA VAL A 126 -2.04 4.13 12.47
C VAL A 126 -1.03 5.26 12.69
N THR A 127 0.00 5.36 11.85
CA THR A 127 1.04 6.39 11.91
C THR A 127 0.45 7.78 11.75
N ARG A 128 -0.39 7.99 10.72
CA ARG A 128 -1.04 9.28 10.49
C ARG A 128 -2.07 9.61 11.56
N LYS A 129 -2.83 8.62 12.02
CA LYS A 129 -3.77 8.77 13.13
C LYS A 129 -3.06 9.25 14.40
N ILE A 130 -1.86 8.73 14.67
CA ILE A 130 -1.04 9.15 15.81
C ILE A 130 -0.57 10.59 15.64
N THR A 131 0.04 10.94 14.49
CA THR A 131 0.62 12.28 14.29
C THR A 131 -0.46 13.37 14.29
N ASP A 132 -1.62 13.10 13.68
CA ASP A 132 -2.78 13.99 13.73
C ASP A 132 -3.38 14.10 15.13
N GLY A 133 -3.51 12.96 15.84
CA GLY A 133 -4.01 12.93 17.21
C GLY A 133 -3.17 13.76 18.16
N VAL A 134 -1.84 13.62 18.09
CA VAL A 134 -0.89 14.43 18.87
C VAL A 134 -1.02 15.92 18.52
N ALA A 135 -1.09 16.26 17.23
CA ALA A 135 -1.23 17.65 16.80
C ALA A 135 -2.56 18.28 17.27
N ARG A 136 -3.66 17.51 17.27
CA ARG A 136 -4.96 17.96 17.81
C ARG A 136 -4.93 18.16 19.32
N ILE A 137 -4.26 17.28 20.06
CA ILE A 137 -4.10 17.43 21.51
C ILE A 137 -3.29 18.68 21.82
N TYR A 138 -2.20 18.91 21.07
CA TYR A 138 -1.36 20.11 21.20
C TYR A 138 -2.15 21.41 21.01
N HIS A 139 -3.02 21.47 20.00
CA HIS A 139 -3.90 22.63 19.75
C HIS A 139 -5.18 22.68 20.61
N GLY A 140 -5.33 21.77 21.58
CA GLY A 140 -6.50 21.72 22.45
C GLY A 140 -7.80 21.25 21.78
N HIS A 141 -7.72 20.69 20.57
CA HIS A 141 -8.87 20.16 19.83
C HIS A 141 -9.29 18.75 20.25
N SER A 142 -8.43 18.03 20.96
CA SER A 142 -8.74 16.73 21.58
C SER A 142 -8.02 16.61 22.93
N LYS A 143 -8.50 15.71 23.80
CA LYS A 143 -7.83 15.39 25.07
C LYS A 143 -7.21 14.00 25.08
N GLU A 144 -7.62 13.13 24.16
CA GLU A 144 -7.17 11.74 24.11
C GLU A 144 -7.03 11.23 22.67
N LEU A 145 -6.22 10.19 22.52
CA LEU A 145 -6.04 9.44 21.27
C LEU A 145 -6.33 7.96 21.57
N ARG A 146 -7.32 7.38 20.88
CA ARG A 146 -7.70 5.97 21.02
C ARG A 146 -7.02 5.11 19.96
N LEU A 147 -6.26 4.10 20.39
CA LEU A 147 -5.60 3.13 19.53
C LEU A 147 -6.12 1.71 19.79
N GLY A 148 -5.84 0.79 18.86
CA GLY A 148 -6.15 -0.63 19.01
C GLY A 148 -5.01 -1.38 19.71
N ASN A 149 -4.56 -2.48 19.12
CA ASN A 149 -3.44 -3.27 19.64
C ASN A 149 -2.12 -2.46 19.65
N LEU A 150 -1.55 -2.25 20.85
CA LEU A 150 -0.29 -1.53 21.05
C LEU A 150 0.95 -2.42 20.90
N ASP A 151 0.79 -3.75 20.97
CA ASP A 151 1.90 -4.71 20.87
C ASP A 151 2.25 -5.07 19.41
N ALA A 152 1.53 -4.49 18.44
CA ALA A 152 1.77 -4.73 17.03
C ALA A 152 3.13 -4.16 16.58
N LYS A 153 4.05 -5.04 16.16
CA LYS A 153 5.35 -4.65 15.61
C LYS A 153 5.27 -4.55 14.09
N ARG A 154 5.78 -3.45 13.52
CA ARG A 154 5.90 -3.25 12.07
C ARG A 154 7.34 -2.92 11.72
N LEU A 155 7.89 -3.64 10.75
CA LEU A 155 9.18 -3.31 10.13
C LEU A 155 8.92 -2.36 8.96
N PHE A 156 9.50 -1.17 9.03
CA PHE A 156 9.52 -0.21 7.94
C PHE A 156 10.70 -0.60 7.03
N GLY A 157 10.48 -1.61 6.18
CA GLY A 157 11.50 -2.29 5.37
C GLY A 157 11.97 -1.52 4.13
N TRP A 158 12.24 -0.22 4.26
CA TRP A 158 12.77 0.66 3.21
C TRP A 158 14.03 1.36 3.71
N GLU A 159 14.94 1.73 2.80
CA GLU A 159 16.09 2.58 3.16
C GLU A 159 15.58 3.99 3.50
N PRO A 160 15.73 4.44 4.76
CA PRO A 160 15.12 5.68 5.16
C PRO A 160 15.84 6.89 4.55
N ALA A 161 15.14 7.68 3.74
CA ALA A 161 15.63 9.01 3.34
C ALA A 161 15.86 9.92 4.57
N VAL A 162 15.16 9.64 5.68
CA VAL A 162 15.28 10.30 6.97
C VAL A 162 15.15 9.26 8.08
N LYS A 163 15.81 9.46 9.22
CA LYS A 163 15.70 8.52 10.36
C LYS A 163 14.25 8.46 10.88
N PHE A 164 13.86 7.37 11.53
CA PHE A 164 12.50 7.21 12.05
C PHE A 164 12.05 8.37 12.96
N GLU A 165 12.93 8.85 13.84
CA GLU A 165 12.64 10.03 14.67
C GLU A 165 12.38 11.30 13.85
N GLU A 166 13.14 11.49 12.77
CA GLU A 166 12.99 12.62 11.86
C GLU A 166 11.70 12.50 11.05
N LEU A 167 11.33 11.28 10.63
CA LEU A 167 10.05 10.97 9.99
C LEU A 167 8.87 11.33 10.91
N VAL A 168 8.94 10.94 12.19
CA VAL A 168 7.89 11.30 13.16
C VAL A 168 7.83 12.82 13.34
N LYS A 169 8.98 13.48 13.51
CA LYS A 169 9.05 14.95 13.66
C LYS A 169 8.47 15.67 12.44
N MET A 170 8.82 15.28 11.22
CA MET A 170 8.32 15.91 10.00
C MET A 170 6.81 15.73 9.84
N MET A 171 6.28 14.54 10.18
CA MET A 171 4.85 14.24 10.07
C MET A 171 4.06 15.04 11.11
N VAL A 172 4.49 15.05 12.38
CA VAL A 172 3.85 15.84 13.44
C VAL A 172 3.90 17.33 13.11
N LYS A 173 5.06 17.86 12.67
CA LYS A 173 5.19 19.26 12.26
C LYS A 173 4.21 19.61 11.14
N ALA A 174 4.14 18.79 10.11
CA ALA A 174 3.22 19.00 9.00
C ALA A 174 1.75 19.00 9.45
N ASP A 175 1.36 18.12 10.38
CA ASP A 175 0.01 18.08 10.92
C ASP A 175 -0.31 19.29 11.82
N VAL A 176 0.63 19.74 12.66
CA VAL A 176 0.52 20.96 13.48
C VAL A 176 0.31 22.19 12.59
N GLU A 177 1.12 22.33 11.53
CA GLU A 177 1.01 23.44 10.57
C GLU A 177 -0.29 23.39 9.77
N ARG A 178 -0.73 22.19 9.38
CA ARG A 178 -2.00 21.97 8.67
C ARG A 178 -3.18 22.46 9.51
N LEU A 179 -3.22 22.08 10.79
CA LEU A 179 -4.27 22.48 11.72
C LEU A 179 -4.26 23.99 12.00
N ALA A 180 -3.08 24.59 12.19
CA ALA A 180 -2.94 26.03 12.38
C ALA A 180 -3.48 26.85 11.19
N LYS A 181 -3.40 26.31 9.97
CA LYS A 181 -3.92 26.92 8.74
C LYS A 181 -5.41 26.65 8.48
N GLY A 182 -6.11 25.97 9.40
CA GLY A 182 -7.53 25.62 9.25
C GLY A 182 -7.86 24.69 8.08
N ARG A 183 -6.86 24.03 7.47
CA ARG A 183 -7.07 23.16 6.31
C ARG A 183 -7.62 21.80 6.73
N LYS A 184 -8.86 21.50 6.31
CA LYS A 184 -9.39 20.14 6.33
C LYS A 184 -8.77 19.34 5.16
N LEU A 185 -8.50 18.05 5.41
CA LEU A 185 -8.22 17.08 4.36
C LEU A 185 -9.54 16.75 3.65
#